data_AF-A0A929SRY2-F1
#
_entry.id   AF-A0A929SRY2-F1
#
_cell.length_a   1.000
_cell.length_b   1.000
_cell.length_c   1.000
_cell.angle_alpha   90.00
_cell.angle_beta   90.00
_cell.angle_gamma   90.00
#
_symmetry.space_group_name_H-M   'P 1'
#
loop_
_entity.id
_entity.type
_entity.pdbx_description
1 polymer ?
#
loop_
_entity_poly.entity_id
_entity_poly.type
_entity_poly.pdbx_seq_one_letter_code
_entity_poly.pdbx_strand_id
1 'polypeptide(L)'
;MKKIIKIANIVFYIVILILFIYFVFQINSKKDMKKNIKKVNKVEEKQECKEFANKNFRFEYILEIDNIKTIYRGENNKNKAHFIYKSTKEESEYYLIEDIFLKYHNKNYILTNNPSLYFNFFDIEKIKAIISKLNNNSISNKDLYYLEKKEFIGDNRLNKVDIIKENNIIKQVKIDLTNFANLYKSNSKVTLILNYSDYNKINEININK
;
A
#
# COMPACT_ATOMS: atom_id res chain seq x y z
N MET A 1 -0.37 26.47 50.96
CA MET A 1 -0.75 25.51 49.89
C MET A 1 -1.58 26.12 48.75
N LYS A 2 -2.72 26.78 49.00
CA LYS A 2 -3.59 27.31 47.91
C LYS A 2 -2.92 28.33 46.96
N LYS A 3 -1.97 29.14 47.43
CA LYS A 3 -1.20 30.10 46.58
C LYS A 3 -0.17 29.42 45.67
N ILE A 4 0.50 28.37 46.16
CA ILE A 4 1.52 27.63 45.39
C ILE A 4 0.86 26.83 44.26
N ILE A 5 -0.31 26.23 44.53
CA ILE A 5 -1.10 25.51 43.52
C ILE A 5 -1.61 26.47 42.42
N LYS A 6 -2.02 27.70 42.78
CA LYS A 6 -2.39 28.72 41.80
C LYS A 6 -1.21 29.13 40.90
N ILE A 7 -0.02 29.28 41.46
CA ILE A 7 1.19 29.63 40.69
C ILE A 7 1.59 28.48 39.76
N ALA A 8 1.54 27.23 40.24
CA ALA A 8 1.83 26.05 39.41
C ALA A 8 0.87 25.91 38.23
N ASN A 9 -0.43 26.16 38.44
CA ASN A 9 -1.42 26.15 37.36
C ASN A 9 -1.16 27.26 36.34
N ILE A 10 -0.80 28.47 36.78
CA ILE A 10 -0.47 29.58 35.87
C ILE A 10 0.75 29.24 35.00
N VAL A 11 1.80 28.67 35.59
CA VAL A 11 3.00 28.24 34.85
C VAL A 11 2.65 27.15 33.84
N PHE A 12 1.79 26.19 34.22
CA PHE A 12 1.33 25.13 33.33
C PHE A 12 0.59 25.67 32.10
N TYR A 13 -0.30 26.66 32.29
CA TYR A 13 -1.00 27.31 31.17
C TYR A 13 -0.07 28.09 30.25
N ILE A 14 0.96 28.75 30.80
CA ILE A 14 1.96 29.47 29.99
C ILE A 14 2.76 28.50 29.11
N VAL A 15 3.15 27.34 29.64
CA VAL A 15 3.86 26.31 28.86
C VAL A 15 3.00 25.76 27.73
N ILE A 16 1.72 25.48 27.99
CA ILE A 16 0.77 25.04 26.95
C ILE A 16 0.60 26.11 25.86
N LEU A 17 0.53 27.39 26.24
CA LEU A 17 0.39 28.50 25.30
C LEU A 17 1.62 28.61 24.38
N ILE A 18 2.82 28.47 24.92
CA ILE A 18 4.07 28.51 24.14
C ILE A 18 4.12 27.35 23.14
N LEU A 19 3.75 26.13 23.57
CA LEU A 19 3.67 24.96 22.69
C LEU A 19 2.63 25.14 21.56
N PHE A 20 1.48 25.75 21.88
CA PHE A 20 0.44 26.05 20.90
C PHE A 20 0.89 27.07 19.86
N ILE A 21 1.55 28.16 20.28
CA ILE A 21 2.12 29.16 19.37
C ILE A 21 3.16 28.52 18.45
N TYR A 22 4.05 27.68 18.98
CA TYR A 22 5.05 26.97 18.18
C TYR A 22 4.41 26.06 17.11
N PHE A 23 3.35 25.33 17.46
CA PHE A 23 2.62 24.48 16.51
C PHE A 23 1.91 25.28 15.41
N VAL A 24 1.26 26.40 15.78
CA VAL A 24 0.59 27.28 14.81
C VAL A 24 1.61 27.93 13.87
N PHE A 25 2.80 28.31 14.37
CA PHE A 25 3.86 28.88 13.54
C PHE A 25 4.44 27.86 12.56
N GLN A 26 4.62 26.59 12.96
CA GLN A 26 5.03 25.52 12.03
C GLN A 26 3.98 25.23 10.94
N ILE A 27 2.69 25.35 11.24
CA ILE A 27 1.62 25.17 10.25
C ILE A 27 1.60 26.34 9.26
N ASN A 28 1.84 27.57 9.72
CA ASN A 28 1.84 28.76 8.87
C ASN A 28 3.14 28.99 8.10
N SER A 29 4.29 28.42 8.50
CA SER A 29 5.56 28.56 7.76
C SER A 29 5.65 27.67 6.50
N LYS A 30 4.61 26.89 6.19
CA LYS A 30 4.54 26.04 4.98
C LYS A 30 3.87 26.73 3.78
N LYS A 31 3.51 28.01 3.87
CA LYS A 31 3.07 28.81 2.73
C LYS A 31 4.25 29.66 2.23
N ASP A 32 4.46 29.60 0.92
CA ASP A 32 5.47 30.30 0.12
C ASP A 32 6.89 29.69 0.05
N MET A 33 6.96 28.55 -0.64
CA MET A 33 8.11 28.22 -1.49
C MET A 33 7.66 28.13 -2.96
N LYS A 34 7.39 29.27 -3.61
CA LYS A 34 7.45 29.35 -5.08
C LYS A 34 8.92 29.45 -5.47
N LYS A 35 9.55 28.31 -5.78
CA LYS A 35 10.82 28.27 -6.52
C LYS A 35 10.54 27.89 -7.97
N ASN A 36 11.05 28.73 -8.87
CA ASN A 36 11.08 28.57 -10.31
C ASN A 36 11.49 27.14 -10.72
N ILE A 37 10.53 26.36 -11.21
CA ILE A 37 10.81 25.11 -11.91
C ILE A 37 10.94 25.47 -13.40
N LYS A 38 12.17 25.40 -13.91
CA LYS A 38 12.43 25.34 -15.36
C LYS A 38 11.53 24.23 -15.94
N LYS A 39 10.78 24.54 -17.01
CA LYS A 39 10.06 23.54 -17.81
C LYS A 39 11.05 22.47 -18.27
N VAL A 40 11.08 21.36 -17.55
CA VAL A 40 11.67 20.11 -17.99
C VAL A 40 10.62 19.43 -18.87
N ASN A 41 11.13 18.84 -19.95
CA ASN A 41 10.43 18.31 -21.10
C ASN A 41 9.25 17.38 -20.75
N LYS A 42 8.25 17.38 -21.66
CA LYS A 42 7.13 16.44 -21.83
C LYS A 42 7.02 15.38 -20.73
N VAL A 43 6.04 15.58 -19.85
CA VAL A 43 5.48 14.52 -19.01
C VAL A 43 4.99 13.43 -19.96
N GLU A 44 5.67 12.28 -19.96
CA GLU A 44 5.16 11.04 -20.53
C GLU A 44 3.72 10.85 -20.06
N GLU A 45 2.82 10.50 -20.99
CA GLU A 45 1.42 10.23 -20.68
C GLU A 45 1.33 9.35 -19.44
N LYS A 46 0.69 9.85 -18.38
CA LYS A 46 0.35 9.03 -17.22
C LYS A 46 -0.36 7.79 -17.76
N GLN A 47 0.24 6.62 -17.56
CA GLN A 47 -0.37 5.35 -17.94
C GLN A 47 -1.65 5.17 -17.11
N GLU A 48 -2.78 5.63 -17.65
CA GLU A 48 -4.07 5.43 -17.03
C GLU A 48 -4.40 3.94 -17.08
N CYS A 49 -4.33 3.27 -15.93
CA CYS A 49 -4.66 1.85 -15.78
C CYS A 49 -6.20 1.68 -15.71
N LYS A 50 -6.87 2.00 -16.82
CA LYS A 50 -8.35 2.04 -16.94
C LYS A 50 -8.99 0.68 -16.68
N GLU A 51 -8.28 -0.41 -16.94
CA GLU A 51 -8.75 -1.78 -16.66
C GLU A 51 -9.10 -1.99 -15.19
N PHE A 52 -8.47 -1.25 -14.27
CA PHE A 52 -8.75 -1.33 -12.83
C PHE A 52 -9.85 -0.36 -12.36
N ALA A 53 -10.48 0.42 -13.25
CA ALA A 53 -11.45 1.46 -12.86
C ALA A 53 -12.67 0.90 -12.12
N ASN A 54 -13.21 -0.23 -12.59
CA ASN A 54 -14.39 -0.85 -11.97
C ASN A 54 -14.07 -1.75 -10.77
N LYS A 55 -12.78 -1.94 -10.44
CA LYS A 55 -12.29 -2.84 -9.38
C LYS A 55 -12.92 -4.24 -9.40
N ASN A 56 -13.33 -4.70 -10.59
CA ASN A 56 -13.95 -6.00 -10.80
C ASN A 56 -13.00 -6.85 -11.64
N PHE A 57 -12.31 -7.79 -11.01
CA PHE A 57 -11.36 -8.68 -11.67
C PHE A 57 -11.02 -9.85 -10.76
N ARG A 58 -10.58 -10.95 -11.37
CA ARG A 58 -9.89 -12.03 -10.65
C ARG A 58 -8.43 -11.69 -10.48
N PHE A 59 -7.87 -12.13 -9.36
CA PHE A 59 -6.47 -11.93 -9.06
C PHE A 59 -5.82 -13.20 -8.50
N GLU A 60 -4.51 -13.29 -8.73
CA GLU A 60 -3.62 -14.20 -8.02
C GLU A 60 -2.35 -13.43 -7.67
N TYR A 61 -2.12 -13.23 -6.37
CA TYR A 61 -0.95 -12.54 -5.85
C TYR A 61 -0.02 -13.57 -5.22
N ILE A 62 1.25 -13.52 -5.59
CA ILE A 62 2.27 -14.45 -5.12
C ILE A 62 3.39 -13.62 -4.53
N LEU A 63 3.65 -13.82 -3.23
CA LEU A 63 4.84 -13.34 -2.56
C LEU A 63 5.81 -14.52 -2.42
N GLU A 64 6.98 -14.39 -3.03
CA GLU A 64 8.03 -15.40 -3.01
C GLU A 64 9.25 -14.86 -2.25
N ILE A 65 9.65 -15.55 -1.18
CA ILE A 65 10.80 -15.22 -0.35
C ILE A 65 11.72 -16.44 -0.33
N ASP A 66 12.93 -16.31 -0.89
CA ASP A 66 13.89 -17.41 -0.99
C ASP A 66 13.27 -18.73 -1.53
N ASN A 67 12.47 -18.58 -2.60
CA ASN A 67 11.70 -19.65 -3.27
C ASN A 67 10.53 -20.25 -2.46
N ILE A 68 10.22 -19.73 -1.27
CA ILE A 68 9.03 -20.08 -0.51
C ILE A 68 7.90 -19.16 -0.94
N LYS A 69 6.79 -19.75 -1.40
CA LYS A 69 5.65 -19.01 -1.93
C LYS A 69 4.50 -18.92 -0.94
N THR A 70 3.95 -17.72 -0.89
CA THR A 70 2.67 -17.41 -0.26
C THR A 70 1.74 -16.87 -1.34
N ILE A 71 0.57 -17.47 -1.48
CA ILE A 71 -0.36 -17.22 -2.58
C ILE A 71 -1.68 -16.69 -2.02
N TYR A 72 -2.23 -15.68 -2.69
CA TYR A 72 -3.54 -15.11 -2.42
C TYR A 72 -4.33 -15.13 -3.72
N ARG A 73 -5.35 -15.96 -3.81
CA ARG A 73 -6.11 -16.15 -5.05
C ARG A 73 -7.59 -15.88 -4.80
N GLY A 74 -8.17 -15.01 -5.61
CA GLY A 74 -9.54 -14.58 -5.38
C GLY A 74 -10.09 -13.66 -6.45
N GLU A 75 -11.11 -12.92 -6.06
CA GLU A 75 -11.76 -11.93 -6.90
C GLU A 75 -12.06 -10.66 -6.11
N ASN A 76 -11.87 -9.53 -6.79
CA ASN A 76 -12.33 -8.22 -6.34
C ASN A 76 -13.67 -7.91 -6.99
N ASN A 77 -14.59 -7.38 -6.21
CA ASN A 77 -15.83 -6.76 -6.67
C ASN A 77 -16.01 -5.42 -5.94
N LYS A 78 -15.77 -4.31 -6.65
CA LYS A 78 -15.80 -2.95 -6.12
C LYS A 78 -14.89 -2.77 -4.90
N ASN A 79 -15.48 -2.70 -3.71
CA ASN A 79 -14.79 -2.48 -2.44
C ASN A 79 -14.70 -3.77 -1.60
N LYS A 80 -15.06 -4.93 -2.19
CA LYS A 80 -15.01 -6.22 -1.53
C LYS A 80 -14.03 -7.14 -2.24
N ALA A 81 -13.32 -7.95 -1.49
CA ALA A 81 -12.55 -9.07 -2.04
C ALA A 81 -12.93 -10.35 -1.32
N HIS A 82 -12.95 -11.45 -2.07
CA HIS A 82 -13.01 -12.80 -1.53
C HIS A 82 -11.81 -13.57 -2.04
N PHE A 83 -11.01 -14.14 -1.14
CA PHE A 83 -9.81 -14.85 -1.55
C PHE A 83 -9.43 -15.97 -0.60
N ILE A 84 -8.70 -16.93 -1.16
CA ILE A 84 -7.99 -17.97 -0.42
C ILE A 84 -6.54 -17.51 -0.28
N TYR A 85 -6.09 -17.50 0.96
CA TYR A 85 -4.68 -17.42 1.35
C TYR A 85 -4.12 -18.82 1.50
N LYS A 86 -2.94 -19.06 0.93
CA LYS A 86 -2.22 -20.32 1.02
C LYS A 86 -0.73 -20.08 1.25
N SER A 87 -0.19 -20.70 2.29
CA SER A 87 1.23 -20.76 2.58
C SER A 87 1.68 -22.21 2.72
N THR A 88 2.94 -22.43 3.09
CA THR A 88 3.45 -23.77 3.42
C THR A 88 2.84 -24.36 4.70
N LYS A 89 2.23 -23.53 5.56
CA LYS A 89 1.75 -23.94 6.89
C LYS A 89 0.23 -23.92 7.05
N GLU A 90 -0.46 -23.08 6.29
CA GLU A 90 -1.89 -22.92 6.43
C GLU A 90 -2.55 -22.53 5.10
N GLU A 91 -3.82 -22.88 4.99
CA GLU A 91 -4.75 -22.41 3.96
C GLU A 91 -5.95 -21.81 4.68
N SER A 92 -6.43 -20.67 4.23
CA SER A 92 -7.51 -19.94 4.91
C SER A 92 -8.27 -19.06 3.94
N GLU A 93 -9.59 -18.98 4.14
CA GLU A 93 -10.49 -18.14 3.36
C GLU A 93 -10.66 -16.78 4.04
N TYR A 94 -10.70 -15.72 3.23
CA TYR A 94 -10.78 -14.35 3.70
C TYR A 94 -11.79 -13.52 2.91
N TYR A 95 -12.53 -12.67 3.62
CA TYR A 95 -13.19 -11.51 3.05
C TYR A 95 -12.42 -10.24 3.38
N LEU A 96 -12.32 -9.35 2.40
CA LEU A 96 -11.95 -7.95 2.58
C LEU A 96 -13.19 -7.10 2.28
N ILE A 97 -13.56 -6.21 3.19
CA ILE A 97 -14.62 -5.23 2.98
C ILE A 97 -14.01 -3.88 3.30
N GLU A 98 -13.80 -3.05 2.28
CA GLU A 98 -13.01 -1.83 2.37
C GLU A 98 -11.60 -2.14 2.88
N ASP A 99 -11.27 -1.74 4.12
CA ASP A 99 -9.98 -1.99 4.77
C ASP A 99 -10.07 -3.06 5.87
N ILE A 100 -11.24 -3.70 6.04
CA ILE A 100 -11.51 -4.67 7.11
C ILE A 100 -11.31 -6.09 6.58
N PHE A 101 -10.43 -6.85 7.23
CA PHE A 101 -10.19 -8.25 6.92
C PHE A 101 -10.95 -9.18 7.86
N LEU A 102 -11.62 -10.17 7.29
CA LEU A 102 -12.33 -11.22 7.99
C LEU A 102 -11.75 -12.59 7.58
N LYS A 103 -11.28 -13.40 8.54
CA LYS A 103 -10.80 -14.77 8.30
C LYS A 103 -11.92 -15.76 8.59
N TYR A 104 -12.14 -16.72 7.70
CA TYR A 104 -13.06 -17.83 7.97
C TYR A 104 -12.44 -18.79 9.01
N HIS A 105 -13.20 -19.07 10.06
CA HIS A 105 -12.80 -19.95 11.15
C HIS A 105 -14.02 -20.56 11.83
N ASN A 106 -14.08 -21.89 11.95
CA ASN A 106 -15.16 -22.62 12.63
C ASN A 106 -16.58 -22.16 12.22
N LYS A 107 -16.86 -22.16 10.91
CA LYS A 107 -18.15 -21.75 10.32
C LYS A 107 -18.53 -20.28 10.52
N ASN A 108 -17.61 -19.44 10.98
CA ASN A 108 -17.83 -18.02 11.20
C ASN A 108 -16.70 -17.20 10.56
N TYR A 109 -16.96 -15.91 10.37
CA TYR A 109 -15.95 -14.94 9.97
C TYR A 109 -15.50 -14.11 11.17
N ILE A 110 -14.20 -14.12 11.45
CA ILE A 110 -13.61 -13.38 12.57
C ILE A 110 -12.76 -12.21 12.05
N LEU A 111 -12.84 -11.07 12.73
CA LEU A 111 -11.98 -9.92 12.45
C LEU A 111 -10.51 -10.31 12.62
N THR A 112 -9.67 -9.92 11.66
CA THR A 112 -8.25 -10.24 11.65
C THR A 112 -7.43 -9.06 11.12
N ASN A 113 -6.13 -9.10 11.36
CA ASN A 113 -5.18 -8.20 10.71
C ASN A 113 -5.03 -8.52 9.22
N ASN A 114 -4.53 -7.55 8.45
CA ASN A 114 -4.17 -7.72 7.05
C ASN A 114 -3.17 -8.89 6.89
N PRO A 115 -3.51 -9.93 6.09
CA PRO A 115 -2.64 -11.08 5.91
C PRO A 115 -1.44 -10.79 4.97
N SER A 116 -1.41 -9.66 4.25
CA SER A 116 -0.30 -9.32 3.37
C SER A 116 0.99 -9.03 4.15
N LEU A 117 2.10 -9.62 3.72
CA LEU A 117 3.43 -9.35 4.26
C LEU A 117 4.15 -8.27 3.43
N TYR A 118 4.88 -7.39 4.11
CA TYR A 118 5.73 -6.31 3.56
C TYR A 118 5.05 -5.20 2.75
N PHE A 119 3.99 -5.51 2.01
CA PHE A 119 3.33 -4.57 1.10
C PHE A 119 1.84 -4.89 0.99
N ASN A 120 0.97 -3.88 1.12
CA ASN A 120 -0.48 -4.05 0.97
C ASN A 120 -0.88 -4.09 -0.52
N PHE A 121 -0.64 -5.22 -1.18
CA PHE A 121 -0.98 -5.41 -2.60
C PHE A 121 -2.47 -5.63 -2.88
N PHE A 122 -3.32 -5.69 -1.84
CA PHE A 122 -4.78 -5.73 -2.01
C PHE A 122 -5.37 -4.36 -2.36
N ASP A 123 -4.69 -3.28 -1.99
CA ASP A 123 -5.07 -1.93 -2.38
C ASP A 123 -4.64 -1.66 -3.83
N ILE A 124 -5.61 -1.73 -4.75
CA ILE A 124 -5.36 -1.51 -6.17
C ILE A 124 -4.89 -0.09 -6.49
N GLU A 125 -5.21 0.90 -5.65
CA GLU A 125 -4.74 2.27 -5.87
C GLU A 125 -3.23 2.38 -5.61
N LYS A 126 -2.67 1.58 -4.68
CA LYS A 126 -1.21 1.47 -4.51
C LYS A 126 -0.55 0.86 -5.74
N ILE A 127 -1.17 -0.15 -6.35
CA ILE A 127 -0.65 -0.77 -7.58
C ILE A 127 -0.68 0.22 -8.75
N LYS A 128 -1.79 0.94 -8.95
CA LYS A 128 -1.88 2.02 -9.95
C LYS A 128 -0.80 3.08 -9.73
N ALA A 129 -0.58 3.48 -8.48
CA ALA A 129 0.46 4.44 -8.12
C ALA A 129 1.86 3.93 -8.49
N ILE A 130 2.18 2.65 -8.20
CA ILE A 130 3.44 2.03 -8.62
C ILE A 130 3.62 2.13 -10.13
N ILE A 131 2.63 1.67 -10.90
CA ILE A 131 2.70 1.65 -12.37
C ILE A 131 2.90 3.06 -12.92
N SER A 132 2.16 4.05 -12.39
CA SER A 132 2.25 5.45 -12.84
C SER A 132 3.58 6.13 -12.55
N LYS A 133 4.39 5.58 -11.63
CA LYS A 133 5.67 6.13 -11.17
C LYS A 133 6.88 5.37 -11.72
N LEU A 134 6.65 4.37 -12.56
CA LEU A 134 7.74 3.61 -13.15
C LEU A 134 8.64 4.53 -13.99
N ASN A 135 9.94 4.34 -13.83
CA ASN A 135 10.96 4.96 -14.66
C ASN A 135 11.85 3.83 -15.19
N ASN A 136 11.84 3.61 -16.50
CA ASN A 136 12.59 2.52 -17.15
C ASN A 136 12.40 1.16 -16.45
N ASN A 137 11.14 0.73 -16.27
CA ASN A 137 10.81 -0.55 -15.62
C ASN A 137 11.38 -0.71 -14.20
N SER A 138 11.54 0.40 -13.50
CA SER A 138 12.05 0.43 -12.14
C SER A 138 11.23 1.37 -11.27
N ILE A 139 11.14 1.04 -9.98
CA ILE A 139 10.52 1.91 -8.96
C ILE A 139 11.47 2.12 -7.79
N SER A 140 11.53 3.35 -7.29
CA SER A 140 12.36 3.64 -6.11
C SER A 140 11.74 3.06 -4.85
N ASN A 141 12.60 2.63 -3.93
CA ASN A 141 12.23 2.28 -2.57
C ASN A 141 11.41 3.40 -1.92
N LYS A 142 11.82 4.66 -2.06
CA LYS A 142 11.07 5.84 -1.61
C LYS A 142 9.61 5.80 -2.09
N ASP A 143 9.36 5.53 -3.37
CA ASP A 143 8.01 5.46 -3.91
C ASP A 143 7.20 4.30 -3.37
N LEU A 144 7.83 3.15 -3.08
CA LEU A 144 7.20 2.03 -2.37
C LEU A 144 6.94 2.37 -0.88
N TYR A 145 7.88 3.04 -0.21
CA TYR A 145 7.81 3.41 1.21
C TYR A 145 6.68 4.37 1.51
N TYR A 146 6.50 5.40 0.68
CA TYR A 146 5.39 6.34 0.86
C TYR A 146 4.01 5.67 0.78
N LEU A 147 3.90 4.51 0.14
CA LEU A 147 2.68 3.73 0.08
C LEU A 147 2.47 2.88 1.35
N GLU A 148 3.53 2.55 2.10
CA GLU A 148 3.45 1.64 3.25
C GLU A 148 3.59 2.34 4.61
N LYS A 149 4.63 3.15 4.86
CA LYS A 149 4.85 3.91 6.11
C LYS A 149 5.68 5.18 5.90
N LYS A 150 5.27 6.31 6.51
CA LYS A 150 5.93 7.63 6.37
C LYS A 150 7.30 7.76 7.04
N GLU A 151 7.72 6.78 7.84
CA GLU A 151 8.85 6.90 8.77
C GLU A 151 10.25 6.68 8.13
N PHE A 152 10.34 6.42 6.82
CA PHE A 152 11.60 6.00 6.17
C PHE A 152 11.97 6.82 4.92
N ILE A 153 12.10 8.12 5.09
CA ILE A 153 12.50 9.04 4.02
C ILE A 153 13.99 8.85 3.70
N GLY A 154 14.34 8.60 2.43
CA GLY A 154 15.71 8.78 1.92
C GLY A 154 16.33 7.63 1.11
N ASP A 155 15.69 6.45 1.03
CA ASP A 155 16.22 5.34 0.25
C ASP A 155 15.76 5.38 -1.22
N ASN A 156 16.70 5.60 -2.13
CA ASN A 156 16.44 5.70 -3.57
C ASN A 156 16.88 4.44 -4.35
N ARG A 157 17.17 3.32 -3.67
CA ARG A 157 17.48 2.07 -4.39
C ARG A 157 16.28 1.67 -5.23
N LEU A 158 16.58 1.14 -6.41
CA LEU A 158 15.57 0.79 -7.40
C LEU A 158 15.20 -0.69 -7.28
N ASN A 159 13.91 -0.96 -7.42
CA ASN A 159 13.34 -2.29 -7.52
C ASN A 159 12.91 -2.48 -8.97
N LYS A 160 13.29 -3.60 -9.58
CA LYS A 160 12.91 -3.91 -10.95
C LYS A 160 11.43 -4.26 -11.01
N VAL A 161 10.73 -3.76 -12.04
CA VAL A 161 9.32 -4.04 -12.31
C VAL A 161 9.14 -4.51 -13.74
N ASP A 162 8.63 -5.73 -13.93
CA ASP A 162 8.26 -6.27 -15.22
C ASP A 162 6.73 -6.27 -15.35
N ILE A 163 6.20 -5.66 -16.42
CA ILE A 163 4.75 -5.63 -16.71
C ILE A 163 4.47 -6.43 -17.99
N ILE A 164 3.57 -7.40 -17.90
CA ILE A 164 3.08 -8.17 -19.05
C ILE A 164 1.69 -7.67 -19.42
N LYS A 165 1.50 -7.35 -20.70
CA LYS A 165 0.21 -6.93 -21.25
C LYS A 165 -0.24 -7.86 -22.36
N GLU A 166 -1.55 -8.04 -22.47
CA GLU A 166 -2.22 -8.73 -23.56
C GLU A 166 -3.32 -7.81 -24.08
N ASN A 167 -3.34 -7.52 -25.39
CA ASN A 167 -4.27 -6.56 -25.99
C ASN A 167 -4.30 -5.21 -25.26
N ASN A 168 -3.13 -4.71 -24.87
CA ASN A 168 -2.91 -3.49 -24.06
C ASN A 168 -3.49 -3.52 -22.64
N ILE A 169 -4.01 -4.66 -22.16
CA ILE A 169 -4.50 -4.85 -20.80
C ILE A 169 -3.40 -5.48 -19.96
N ILE A 170 -3.14 -4.95 -18.77
CA ILE A 170 -2.17 -5.55 -17.83
C ILE A 170 -2.67 -6.93 -17.39
N LYS A 171 -1.82 -7.95 -17.52
CA LYS A 171 -2.08 -9.32 -17.04
C LYS A 171 -1.21 -9.69 -15.87
N GLN A 172 -0.01 -9.12 -15.80
CA GLN A 172 0.92 -9.36 -14.72
C GLN A 172 1.73 -8.10 -14.40
N VAL A 173 1.94 -7.85 -13.11
CA VAL A 173 2.97 -6.94 -12.60
C VAL A 173 3.88 -7.75 -11.68
N LYS A 174 5.16 -7.83 -12.01
CA LYS A 174 6.17 -8.54 -11.23
C LYS A 174 7.19 -7.54 -10.70
N ILE A 175 7.40 -7.53 -9.38
CA ILE A 175 8.28 -6.59 -8.69
C ILE A 175 9.35 -7.39 -7.94
N ASP A 176 10.62 -7.10 -8.20
CA ASP A 176 11.72 -7.56 -7.37
C ASP A 176 11.86 -6.64 -6.15
N LEU A 177 11.32 -7.09 -5.02
CA LEU A 177 11.33 -6.36 -3.75
C LEU A 177 12.58 -6.65 -2.92
N THR A 178 13.60 -7.31 -3.45
CA THR A 178 14.83 -7.65 -2.69
C THR A 178 15.48 -6.40 -2.10
N ASN A 179 15.58 -5.31 -2.85
CA ASN A 179 16.14 -4.05 -2.34
C ASN A 179 15.28 -3.37 -1.28
N PHE A 180 13.95 -3.56 -1.35
CA PHE A 180 13.01 -3.11 -0.33
C PHE A 180 13.09 -3.97 0.94
N ALA A 181 13.14 -5.29 0.81
CA ALA A 181 13.20 -6.23 1.92
C ALA A 181 14.52 -6.15 2.70
N ASN A 182 15.64 -5.93 2.01
CA ASN A 182 16.97 -5.78 2.62
C ASN A 182 17.04 -4.65 3.67
N LEU A 183 16.13 -3.67 3.63
CA LEU A 183 16.04 -2.60 4.64
C LEU A 183 15.56 -3.11 6.01
N TYR A 184 14.83 -4.22 6.01
CA TYR A 184 14.35 -4.88 7.22
C TYR A 184 15.35 -5.92 7.74
N LYS A 185 16.61 -5.89 7.26
CA LYS A 185 17.75 -6.76 7.62
C LYS A 185 17.61 -8.25 7.22
N SER A 186 16.81 -8.58 6.20
CA SER A 186 16.81 -9.92 5.60
C SER A 186 17.55 -9.89 4.26
N ASN A 187 18.67 -10.63 4.11
CA ASN A 187 19.34 -10.85 2.82
C ASN A 187 18.56 -11.81 1.90
N SER A 188 17.23 -11.74 1.95
CA SER A 188 16.34 -12.65 1.26
C SER A 188 16.01 -12.10 -0.12
N LYS A 189 15.99 -12.99 -1.11
CA LYS A 189 15.43 -12.66 -2.42
C LYS A 189 13.92 -12.61 -2.30
N VAL A 190 13.33 -11.44 -2.55
CA VAL A 190 11.87 -11.23 -2.43
C VAL A 190 11.30 -10.81 -3.76
N THR A 191 10.29 -11.52 -4.23
CA THR A 191 9.57 -11.22 -5.47
C THR A 191 8.08 -11.19 -5.21
N LEU A 192 7.41 -10.12 -5.69
CA LEU A 192 5.96 -10.00 -5.71
C LEU A 192 5.47 -10.18 -7.15
N ILE A 193 4.53 -11.07 -7.37
CA ILE A 193 3.90 -11.32 -8.68
C ILE A 193 2.41 -11.09 -8.52
N LEU A 194 1.85 -10.18 -9.32
CA LEU A 194 0.46 -9.81 -9.29
C LEU A 194 -0.18 -10.16 -10.63
N ASN A 195 -0.98 -11.23 -10.67
CA ASN A 195 -1.70 -11.67 -11.85
C ASN A 195 -3.14 -11.17 -11.83
N TYR A 196 -3.65 -10.78 -13.00
CA TYR A 196 -5.00 -10.27 -13.18
C TYR A 196 -5.70 -10.92 -14.37
N SER A 197 -6.99 -11.20 -14.18
CA SER A 197 -7.85 -11.82 -15.21
C SER A 197 -9.31 -11.42 -15.02
N ASP A 198 -10.17 -11.77 -15.99
CA ASP A 198 -11.63 -11.59 -15.91
C ASP A 198 -12.07 -10.16 -15.50
N TYR A 199 -11.44 -9.14 -16.10
CA TYR A 199 -11.82 -7.75 -15.89
C TYR A 199 -13.29 -7.49 -16.22
N ASN A 200 -13.92 -6.58 -15.47
CA ASN A 200 -15.33 -6.17 -15.62
C ASN A 200 -16.35 -7.30 -15.37
N LYS A 201 -15.99 -8.35 -14.62
CA LYS A 201 -16.94 -9.37 -14.17
C LYS A 201 -18.06 -8.74 -13.31
N ILE A 202 -19.29 -9.24 -13.47
CA ILE A 202 -20.49 -8.69 -12.80
C ILE A 202 -20.85 -9.45 -11.51
N ASN A 203 -20.32 -10.66 -11.29
CA ASN A 203 -20.76 -11.53 -10.19
C ASN A 203 -20.55 -10.89 -8.81
N GLU A 204 -21.63 -10.78 -8.04
CA GLU A 204 -21.60 -10.27 -6.66
C GLU A 204 -21.00 -11.29 -5.68
N ILE A 205 -20.13 -10.80 -4.81
CA ILE A 205 -19.59 -11.56 -3.68
C ILE A 205 -20.67 -11.60 -2.58
N ASN A 206 -21.21 -12.79 -2.30
CA ASN A 206 -22.22 -13.00 -1.25
C ASN A 206 -21.59 -13.60 0.02
N ILE A 207 -21.61 -12.82 1.11
CA ILE A 207 -21.01 -13.17 2.41
C ILE A 207 -21.95 -14.10 3.23
N ASN A 208 -23.23 -14.23 2.85
CA ASN A 208 -24.24 -14.97 3.63
C ASN A 208 -24.36 -16.47 3.23
N LYS A 209 -23.27 -17.10 2.78
CA LYS A 209 -23.25 -18.55 2.51
C LYS A 209 -22.59 -19.33 3.63
#